data_AF-A0A3D4M3P8-F1
#
_entry.id   AF-A0A3D4M3P8-F1
#
_cell.length_a   1.000
_cell.length_b   1.000
_cell.length_c   1.000
_cell.angle_alpha   90.00
_cell.angle_beta   90.00
_cell.angle_gamma   90.00
#
_symmetry.space_group_name_H-M   'P 1'
#
loop_
_entity.id
_entity.type
_entity.pdbx_description
1 polymer ?
#
loop_
_entity_poly.entity_id
_entity_poly.type
_entity_poly.pdbx_seq_one_letter_code
_entity_poly.pdbx_strand_id
1 'polypeptide(L)'
;MQLMSRTVPAQRTFGAPYKRLFMIIAWITGAILVGLAGMNKKGGFLKAFVISLLLSPVVGLFLTLGGAQKNPKGCMHCGNKDNEAEYCGIC
;
A
#
# COMPACT_ATOMS: atom_id res chain seq x y z
N MET A 1 -60.92 3.19 -8.18
CA MET A 1 -59.74 4.08 -8.18
C MET A 1 -59.05 3.96 -6.81
N GLN A 2 -58.30 2.88 -6.59
CA GLN A 2 -57.62 2.62 -5.32
C GLN A 2 -56.20 3.19 -5.38
N LEU A 3 -55.94 4.13 -4.48
CA LEU A 3 -54.67 4.85 -4.35
C LEU A 3 -53.54 3.89 -3.97
N MET A 4 -52.57 3.75 -4.88
CA MET A 4 -51.25 3.22 -4.57
C MET A 4 -50.50 4.20 -3.67
N SER A 5 -50.55 4.03 -2.35
CA SER A 5 -49.59 4.64 -1.43
C SER A 5 -48.45 3.65 -1.16
N ARG A 6 -47.49 3.59 -2.09
CA ARG A 6 -46.19 2.95 -1.82
C ARG A 6 -45.45 3.81 -0.82
N THR A 7 -45.47 3.41 0.45
CA THR A 7 -44.55 3.94 1.46
C THR A 7 -43.14 3.48 1.09
N VAL A 8 -42.34 4.38 0.51
CA VAL A 8 -40.90 4.17 0.35
C VAL A 8 -40.32 4.10 1.76
N PRO A 9 -39.72 2.97 2.20
CA PRO A 9 -39.02 2.97 3.47
C PRO A 9 -37.82 3.90 3.32
N ALA A 10 -37.83 4.98 4.09
CA ALA A 10 -36.68 5.85 4.24
C ALA A 10 -35.50 4.98 4.71
N GLN A 11 -34.56 4.68 3.80
CA GLN A 11 -33.28 4.08 4.14
C GLN A 11 -32.50 5.07 4.98
N ARG A 12 -32.81 5.11 6.27
CA ARG A 12 -32.01 5.75 7.30
C ARG A 12 -30.68 5.02 7.31
N THR A 13 -29.68 5.62 6.66
CA THR A 13 -28.27 5.23 6.76
C THR A 13 -27.74 5.51 8.17
N PHE A 14 -28.34 4.90 9.19
CA PHE A 14 -27.83 4.86 10.55
C PHE A 14 -26.77 3.75 10.66
N GLY A 15 -25.71 3.91 9.88
CA GLY A 15 -24.40 3.33 10.19
C GLY A 15 -23.44 4.50 10.40
N ALA A 16 -23.75 5.42 11.32
CA ALA A 16 -23.26 5.42 12.70
C ALA A 16 -21.71 5.33 12.77
N PRO A 17 -21.04 6.18 13.56
CA PRO A 17 -19.64 6.63 13.42
C PRO A 17 -18.57 5.53 13.30
N TYR A 18 -18.86 4.31 13.73
CA TYR A 18 -17.97 3.14 13.64
C TYR A 18 -17.48 2.84 12.22
N LYS A 19 -18.29 3.09 11.18
CA LYS A 19 -17.87 2.84 9.78
C LYS A 19 -16.73 3.75 9.35
N ARG A 20 -16.81 5.03 9.69
CA ARG A 20 -15.76 6.02 9.37
C ARG A 20 -14.49 5.73 10.16
N LEU A 21 -14.64 5.41 11.45
CA LEU A 21 -13.51 5.03 12.30
C LEU A 21 -12.82 3.76 11.78
N PHE A 22 -13.58 2.74 11.41
CA PHE A 22 -13.04 1.50 10.84
C PHE A 22 -12.25 1.74 9.56
N MET A 23 -12.76 2.58 8.64
CA MET A 23 -12.04 2.94 7.41
C MET A 23 -10.71 3.65 7.70
N ILE A 24 -10.69 4.58 8.65
CA ILE A 24 -9.47 5.30 9.04
C ILE A 24 -8.45 4.35 9.68
N ILE A 25 -8.89 3.46 10.57
CA ILE A 25 -8.02 2.46 11.20
C ILE A 25 -7.45 1.54 10.13
N ALA A 26 -8.29 0.97 9.26
CA ALA A 26 -7.84 0.10 8.18
C ALA A 26 -6.84 0.81 7.24
N TRP A 27 -7.06 2.10 6.96
CA TRP A 27 -6.15 2.92 6.16
C TRP A 27 -4.78 3.07 6.82
N ILE A 28 -4.74 3.48 8.09
CA ILE A 28 -3.49 3.66 8.84
C ILE A 28 -2.76 2.33 8.99
N THR A 29 -3.48 1.26 9.36
CA THR A 29 -2.90 -0.09 9.45
C THR A 29 -2.31 -0.54 8.12
N GLY A 30 -3.03 -0.32 7.01
CA GLY A 30 -2.52 -0.59 5.67
C GLY A 30 -1.24 0.19 5.37
N ALA A 31 -1.19 1.48 5.69
CA ALA A 31 0.00 2.29 5.49
C ALA A 31 1.20 1.81 6.33
N ILE A 32 0.97 1.39 7.58
CA ILE A 32 2.01 0.81 8.44
C ILE A 32 2.57 -0.47 7.83
N LEU A 33 1.72 -1.37 7.34
CA LEU A 33 2.16 -2.62 6.69
C LEU A 33 3.04 -2.35 5.46
N VAL A 34 2.68 -1.35 4.65
CA VAL A 34 3.51 -0.91 3.51
C VAL A 34 4.83 -0.33 3.98
N GLY A 35 4.82 0.49 5.05
CA GLY A 35 6.03 0.98 5.69
C GLY A 35 6.97 -0.16 6.08
N LEU A 36 6.45 -1.21 6.72
CA LEU A 36 7.24 -2.38 7.12
C LEU A 36 7.83 -3.10 5.89
N ALA A 37 7.07 -3.25 4.81
CA ALA A 37 7.59 -3.81 3.55
C ALA A 37 8.73 -2.95 2.96
N GLY A 38 8.71 -1.64 3.20
CA GLY A 38 9.75 -0.71 2.75
C GLY A 38 11.06 -0.74 3.54
N MET A 39 11.14 -1.43 4.69
CA MET A 39 12.34 -1.45 5.52
C MET A 39 13.58 -2.02 4.80
N ASN A 40 13.38 -2.98 3.90
CA ASN A 40 14.47 -3.62 3.13
C ASN A 40 14.79 -2.91 1.81
N LYS A 41 14.09 -1.81 1.49
CA LYS A 41 14.25 -1.04 0.25
C LYS A 41 15.09 0.20 0.49
N LYS A 42 15.75 0.74 -0.54
CA LYS A 42 16.55 1.99 -0.45
C LYS A 42 15.74 3.17 0.09
N GLY A 43 14.43 3.19 -0.14
CA GLY A 43 13.54 4.23 0.39
C GLY A 43 13.29 4.16 1.89
N GLY A 44 13.43 2.98 2.51
CA GLY A 44 13.18 2.76 3.93
C GLY A 44 11.70 2.85 4.35
N PHE A 45 11.46 2.62 5.64
CA PHE A 45 10.12 2.62 6.24
C PHE A 45 9.39 3.93 6.05
N LEU A 46 10.02 5.05 6.42
CA LEU A 46 9.34 6.35 6.50
C LEU A 46 8.83 6.80 5.13
N LYS A 47 9.64 6.61 4.07
CA LYS A 47 9.25 6.95 2.70
C LYS A 47 8.07 6.09 2.23
N ALA A 48 8.15 4.78 2.43
CA ALA A 48 7.08 3.84 2.06
C ALA A 48 5.78 4.14 2.83
N PHE A 49 5.88 4.39 4.14
CA PHE A 49 4.76 4.76 5.00
C PHE A 49 4.10 6.07 4.53
N VAL A 50 4.86 7.15 4.37
CA VAL A 50 4.32 8.47 3.97
C VAL A 50 3.67 8.41 2.59
N ILE A 51 4.30 7.75 1.62
CA ILE A 51 3.74 7.56 0.27
C ILE A 51 2.43 6.78 0.34
N SER A 52 2.39 5.69 1.10
CA SER A 52 1.20 4.86 1.26
C SER A 52 0.07 5.57 2.02
N LEU A 53 0.40 6.44 2.97
CA LEU A 53 -0.58 7.23 3.71
C LEU A 53 -1.23 8.31 2.83
N LEU A 54 -0.45 8.93 1.93
CA LEU A 54 -0.89 10.01 1.03
C LEU A 54 -1.66 9.52 -0.19
N LEU A 55 -1.16 8.51 -0.89
CA LEU A 55 -1.74 8.04 -2.16
C LEU A 55 -2.81 6.97 -1.93
N SER A 56 -2.40 5.91 -1.24
CA SER A 56 -3.22 4.81 -0.71
C SER A 56 -2.28 3.68 -0.32
N PRO A 57 -2.67 2.80 0.63
CA PRO A 57 -1.90 1.60 0.95
C PRO A 57 -1.60 0.75 -0.29
N VAL A 58 -2.56 0.61 -1.21
CA VAL A 58 -2.40 -0.19 -2.43
C VAL A 58 -1.34 0.41 -3.35
N VAL A 59 -1.45 1.71 -3.69
CA VAL A 59 -0.48 2.39 -4.56
C VAL A 59 0.91 2.43 -3.91
N GLY A 60 0.97 2.72 -2.61
CA GLY A 60 2.22 2.73 -1.86
C GLY A 60 2.91 1.37 -1.86
N LEU A 61 2.15 0.26 -1.78
CA LEU A 61 2.70 -1.08 -1.84
C LEU A 61 3.42 -1.35 -3.16
N PHE A 62 2.77 -1.08 -4.30
CA PHE A 62 3.38 -1.29 -5.61
C PHE A 62 4.66 -0.47 -5.81
N LEU A 63 4.64 0.80 -5.41
CA LEU A 63 5.82 1.66 -5.47
C LEU A 63 6.95 1.16 -4.56
N THR A 64 6.60 0.64 -3.38
CA THR A 64 7.58 0.09 -2.43
C THR A 64 8.20 -1.21 -2.95
N LEU A 65 7.38 -2.11 -3.51
CA LEU A 65 7.85 -3.38 -4.07
C LEU A 65 8.77 -3.20 -5.28
N GLY A 66 8.44 -2.25 -6.17
CA GLY A 66 9.27 -1.90 -7.32
C GLY A 66 10.52 -1.08 -6.98
N GLY A 67 10.69 -0.65 -5.72
CA GLY A 67 11.88 0.07 -5.28
C GLY A 67 13.12 -0.83 -5.22
N ALA A 68 14.29 -0.23 -5.45
CA ALA A 68 15.57 -0.93 -5.33
C ALA A 68 15.82 -1.46 -3.91
N GLN A 69 16.46 -2.62 -3.79
CA GLN A 69 16.86 -3.19 -2.51
C GLN A 69 17.99 -2.37 -1.86
N LYS A 70 17.96 -2.26 -0.53
CA LYS A 70 18.99 -1.57 0.24
C LYS A 70 20.34 -2.30 0.16
N ASN A 71 20.30 -3.63 0.23
CA ASN A 71 21.47 -4.51 0.15
C ASN A 71 21.30 -5.45 -1.06
N PRO A 72 21.55 -4.95 -2.28
CA PRO A 72 21.57 -5.80 -3.47
C PRO A 72 22.67 -6.88 -3.34
N LYS A 73 22.44 -8.06 -3.95
CA LYS A 73 23.40 -9.19 -3.89
C LYS A 73 24.72 -8.87 -4.58
N GLY A 74 24.68 -8.07 -5.64
CA GLY A 74 25.80 -7.81 -6.52
C GLY A 74 26.08 -8.98 -7.47
N CYS A 75 26.75 -8.68 -8.59
CA CYS A 75 27.20 -9.66 -9.55
C CYS A 75 28.57 -10.24 -9.16
N MET A 76 28.68 -11.57 -9.10
CA MET A 76 29.95 -12.24 -8.80
C MET A 76 30.94 -12.26 -9.98
N HIS A 77 30.46 -12.11 -11.22
CA HIS A 77 31.30 -12.19 -12.41
C HIS A 77 32.06 -10.89 -12.72
N CYS A 78 31.37 -9.76 -12.76
CA CYS A 78 31.95 -8.46 -13.09
C CYS A 78 32.12 -7.51 -11.89
N GLY A 79 31.67 -7.92 -10.70
CA GLY A 79 31.78 -7.13 -9.47
C GLY A 79 30.79 -5.96 -9.36
N ASN A 80 29.74 -5.91 -10.21
CA ASN A 80 28.72 -4.88 -10.12
C ASN A 80 27.90 -5.01 -8.82
N LYS A 81 28.15 -4.12 -7.85
CA LYS A 81 27.51 -4.14 -6.53
C LYS A 81 26.05 -3.70 -6.53
N ASP A 82 25.56 -3.06 -7.58
CA ASP A 82 24.18 -2.57 -7.66
C ASP A 82 23.21 -3.61 -8.27
N ASN A 83 23.70 -4.78 -8.69
CA ASN A 83 22.85 -5.81 -9.27
C ASN A 83 22.03 -6.53 -8.19
N GLU A 84 20.72 -6.65 -8.39
CA GLU A 84 19.86 -7.39 -7.45
C GLU A 84 19.98 -8.91 -7.61
N ALA A 85 20.54 -9.37 -8.72
CA ALA A 85 20.83 -10.77 -9.01
C ALA A 85 22.31 -11.13 -8.84
N GLU A 86 22.60 -12.42 -8.72
CA GLU A 86 23.97 -12.95 -8.57
C GLU A 86 24.78 -12.90 -9.87
N TYR A 87 24.09 -12.88 -11.02
CA TYR A 87 24.66 -12.71 -12.35
C TYR A 87 23.91 -11.59 -13.10
N CYS A 88 24.63 -10.74 -13.82
CA CYS A 88 24.05 -9.74 -14.72
C CYS A 88 23.74 -10.36 -16.08
N GLY A 89 22.66 -9.92 -16.75
CA GLY A 89 22.31 -10.38 -18.12
C GLY A 89 23.08 -9.69 -19.25
N ILE A 90 24.08 -8.89 -18.92
CA ILE A 90 24.99 -8.16 -19.83
C ILE A 90 26.45 -8.63 -19.68
N CYS A 91 26.62 -9.58 -18.75
CA CYS A 91 27.80 -10.36 -18.51
C CYS A 91 27.47 -11.76 -19.07
#